data_AF-A0A535KVD4-F1
#
_entry.id   AF-A0A535KVD4-F1
#
_cell.length_a   1.000
_cell.length_b   1.000
_cell.length_c   1.000
_cell.angle_alpha   90.00
_cell.angle_beta   90.00
_cell.angle_gamma   90.00
#
_symmetry.space_group_name_H-M   'P 1'
#
loop_
_entity.id
_entity.type
_entity.pdbx_description
1 polymer ?
#
loop_
_entity_poly.entity_id
_entity_poly.type
_entity_poly.pdbx_seq_one_letter_code
_entity_poly.pdbx_strand_id
1 'polypeptide(L)'
;QRLQLALNYGFADGDTPALPGMHEVTARIAGGSLVALSAVMGLLDEHTFATGEERPLHVFHPAGGLHHAWPNRASGFCVYNDIAVAIAQVLRASEAKVLYIDFDAHHGDGVQRAFYDEPRVMTISLHETGRYLFPGTGDVLELGNGLGRGYSVNVPLEPFTEDDSYIEAIDALLTPLVISFAPDVIVSQHGCDTHAWDPLTHLGLTMRGISAQIKAAHQLAHAYCQGRWVALGGGGYDLYRVVPRAWSMLWSEMSEQPLPERLPDAWIARWRPMWESVEQQELIAQQVMGKSSSLSVFPALFQDRPEDFPAQPRRWSIGSANRHTVALVRHLLVPPSVRQAFPAAQRQSPLAGLFDLLHLQGSATPSRSKMLETQVGTLLLRDFCPPSMVERLVVDKGMYAFARLPEREHQLLMSIARRPDCALAIAHTPEGVIVGEVTLAPGDEWWEGLENVYEVAIEVSSNWRGLGVASQLLSFALELDALEDMILFALGLSWHWDTEGLGLNIYRYREMIIRLFGALGFVEYPTTEPNISMEPANVLLARIGKRVDQRAAGRFLNRLLSSPNISGL
;
A
#
# COMPACT_ATOMS: atom_id res chain seq x y z
N GLN A 1 22.11 -36.90 -14.04
CA GLN A 1 22.68 -35.53 -13.88
C GLN A 1 21.77 -34.45 -14.46
N ARG A 2 21.46 -34.45 -15.77
CA ARG A 2 20.59 -33.42 -16.39
C ARG A 2 19.20 -33.30 -15.76
N LEU A 3 18.54 -34.42 -15.47
CA LEU A 3 17.25 -34.43 -14.77
C LEU A 3 17.35 -33.82 -13.35
N GLN A 4 18.42 -34.14 -12.62
CA GLN A 4 18.66 -33.57 -11.29
C GLN A 4 18.86 -32.05 -11.35
N LEU A 5 19.60 -31.55 -12.34
CA LEU A 5 19.76 -30.11 -12.56
C LEU A 5 18.41 -29.48 -12.94
N ALA A 6 17.64 -30.11 -13.82
CA ALA A 6 16.31 -29.62 -14.18
C ALA A 6 15.39 -29.55 -12.96
N LEU A 7 15.40 -30.56 -12.08
CA LEU A 7 14.63 -30.54 -10.82
C LEU A 7 15.10 -29.42 -9.89
N ASN A 8 16.41 -29.30 -9.67
CA ASN A 8 16.99 -28.32 -8.75
C ASN A 8 16.72 -26.87 -9.19
N TYR A 9 16.68 -26.61 -10.50
CA TYR A 9 16.52 -25.26 -11.06
C TYR A 9 15.10 -24.98 -11.59
N GLY A 10 14.13 -25.88 -11.41
CA GLY A 10 12.72 -25.63 -11.75
C GLY A 10 12.32 -25.89 -13.22
N PHE A 11 13.11 -26.64 -13.97
CA PHE A 11 12.89 -26.96 -15.39
C PHE A 11 12.43 -28.40 -15.67
N ALA A 12 12.16 -29.20 -14.63
CA ALA A 12 11.68 -30.59 -14.78
C ALA A 12 10.17 -30.63 -15.05
N ASP A 13 9.42 -31.59 -14.48
CA ASP A 13 7.96 -31.77 -14.65
C ASP A 13 7.10 -30.65 -14.01
N GLY A 14 7.61 -29.42 -13.98
CA GLY A 14 6.96 -28.23 -13.45
C GLY A 14 6.30 -27.38 -14.54
N ASP A 15 5.85 -26.20 -14.12
CA ASP A 15 5.21 -25.20 -14.97
C ASP A 15 6.13 -24.54 -16.00
N THR A 16 7.46 -24.62 -15.84
CA THR A 16 8.44 -23.89 -16.65
C THR A 16 9.30 -24.84 -17.51
N PRO A 17 8.75 -25.39 -18.62
CA PRO A 17 9.46 -26.38 -19.44
C PRO A 17 10.68 -25.77 -20.15
N ALA A 18 11.81 -26.48 -20.17
CA ALA A 18 13.00 -26.03 -20.89
C ALA A 18 12.80 -26.05 -22.42
N LEU A 19 13.07 -24.92 -23.08
CA LEU A 19 12.91 -24.73 -24.53
C LEU A 19 14.23 -24.29 -25.19
N PRO A 20 14.47 -24.61 -26.47
CA PRO A 20 15.62 -24.09 -27.22
C PRO A 20 15.63 -22.55 -27.26
N GLY A 21 16.80 -21.93 -27.04
CA GLY A 21 16.95 -20.47 -27.08
C GLY A 21 16.37 -19.72 -25.86
N MET A 22 15.94 -20.45 -24.83
CA MET A 22 15.30 -19.88 -23.64
C MET A 22 16.16 -18.81 -22.96
N HIS A 23 17.46 -19.05 -22.81
CA HIS A 23 18.37 -18.07 -22.19
C HIS A 23 18.42 -16.76 -22.97
N GLU A 24 18.58 -16.81 -24.29
CA GLU A 24 18.68 -15.61 -25.12
C GLU A 24 17.38 -14.79 -25.10
N VAL A 25 16.23 -15.45 -25.05
CA VAL A 25 14.92 -14.78 -24.95
C VAL A 25 14.75 -14.13 -23.57
N THR A 26 14.96 -14.88 -22.49
CA THR A 26 14.71 -14.39 -21.14
C THR A 26 15.76 -13.37 -20.69
N ALA A 27 17.00 -13.47 -21.16
CA ALA A 27 18.03 -12.47 -20.92
C ALA A 27 17.72 -11.14 -21.64
N ARG A 28 17.13 -11.18 -22.83
CA ARG A 28 16.68 -9.95 -23.54
C ARG A 28 15.55 -9.26 -22.80
N ILE A 29 14.59 -10.04 -22.28
CA ILE A 29 13.50 -9.52 -21.43
C ILE A 29 14.09 -8.84 -20.19
N ALA A 30 14.99 -9.52 -19.47
CA ALA A 30 15.67 -8.95 -18.30
C ALA A 30 16.48 -7.69 -18.63
N GLY A 31 17.20 -7.69 -19.75
CA GLY A 31 17.93 -6.53 -20.23
C GLY A 31 17.02 -5.34 -20.56
N GLY A 32 15.84 -5.58 -21.12
CA GLY A 32 14.86 -4.54 -21.41
C GLY A 32 14.34 -3.83 -20.16
N SER A 33 13.97 -4.57 -19.11
CA SER A 33 13.55 -3.99 -17.83
C SER A 33 14.70 -3.26 -17.12
N LEU A 34 15.93 -3.78 -17.21
CA LEU A 34 17.13 -3.11 -16.70
C LEU A 34 17.36 -1.77 -17.41
N VAL A 35 17.27 -1.73 -18.75
CA VAL A 35 17.41 -0.50 -19.53
C VAL A 35 16.28 0.48 -19.21
N ALA A 36 15.04 0.00 -19.13
CA ALA A 36 13.88 0.84 -18.83
C ALA A 36 14.03 1.58 -17.49
N LEU A 37 14.36 0.86 -16.42
CA LEU A 37 14.52 1.46 -15.10
C LEU A 37 15.79 2.32 -15.00
N SER A 38 16.89 1.87 -15.59
CA SER A 38 18.12 2.68 -15.63
C SER A 38 17.93 3.97 -16.40
N ALA A 39 17.16 3.96 -17.49
CA ALA A 39 16.78 5.14 -18.26
C ALA A 39 15.99 6.12 -17.39
N VAL A 40 14.87 5.65 -16.81
CA VAL A 40 14.02 6.47 -15.92
C VAL A 40 14.79 6.98 -14.71
N MET A 41 15.84 6.29 -14.26
CA MET A 41 16.69 6.69 -13.14
C MET A 41 17.93 7.53 -13.53
N GLY A 42 18.19 7.71 -14.84
CA GLY A 42 19.34 8.48 -15.32
C GLY A 42 20.68 7.80 -15.05
N LEU A 43 20.70 6.46 -15.07
CA LEU A 43 21.86 5.61 -14.80
C LEU A 43 22.54 5.09 -16.09
N LEU A 44 21.99 5.43 -17.26
CA LEU A 44 22.56 5.08 -18.56
C LEU A 44 23.53 6.15 -19.04
N ASP A 45 24.52 5.75 -19.85
CA ASP A 45 25.47 6.68 -20.46
C ASP A 45 24.77 7.66 -21.42
N GLU A 46 25.28 8.89 -21.52
CA GLU A 46 24.73 9.98 -22.34
C GLU A 46 24.56 9.62 -23.84
N HIS A 47 25.29 8.62 -24.34
CA HIS A 47 25.23 8.16 -25.73
C HIS A 47 24.20 7.05 -25.98
N THR A 48 23.41 6.67 -24.98
CA THR A 48 22.46 5.54 -25.10
C THR A 48 21.19 5.91 -25.88
N PHE A 49 20.81 7.19 -25.88
CA PHE A 49 19.61 7.67 -26.58
C PHE A 49 19.95 8.26 -27.95
N ALA A 50 19.09 8.02 -28.94
CA ALA A 50 19.28 8.46 -30.31
C ALA A 50 19.24 9.99 -30.47
N THR A 51 18.60 10.69 -29.53
CA THR A 51 18.54 12.16 -29.45
C THR A 51 19.06 12.56 -28.08
N GLY A 52 19.98 13.53 -28.03
CA GLY A 52 20.62 14.01 -26.80
C GLY A 52 19.71 14.83 -25.87
N GLU A 53 18.39 14.72 -26.00
CA GLU A 53 17.43 15.44 -25.18
C GLU A 53 16.41 14.48 -24.56
N GLU A 54 16.31 14.64 -23.25
CA GLU A 54 15.30 14.15 -22.31
C GLU A 54 15.30 12.64 -22.01
N ARG A 55 15.99 12.32 -20.91
CA ARG A 55 15.73 11.14 -20.07
C ARG A 55 14.21 10.86 -20.04
N PRO A 56 13.76 9.65 -20.42
CA PRO A 56 12.33 9.36 -20.40
C PRO A 56 11.82 9.44 -18.96
N LEU A 57 10.71 10.14 -18.79
CA LEU A 57 10.02 10.23 -17.51
C LEU A 57 9.42 8.89 -17.11
N HIS A 58 8.87 8.17 -18.10
CA HIS A 58 8.28 6.86 -17.93
C HIS A 58 8.55 5.94 -19.13
N VAL A 59 8.60 4.63 -18.88
CA VAL A 59 8.88 3.61 -19.91
C VAL A 59 7.91 2.44 -19.73
N PHE A 60 7.36 1.95 -20.85
CA PHE A 60 6.60 0.70 -20.89
C PHE A 60 7.42 -0.41 -21.55
N HIS A 61 7.64 -1.51 -20.83
CA HIS A 61 8.28 -2.72 -21.36
C HIS A 61 7.32 -3.92 -21.28
N PRO A 62 6.49 -4.16 -22.32
CA PRO A 62 5.42 -5.17 -22.30
C PRO A 62 5.92 -6.61 -22.17
N ALA A 63 7.17 -6.89 -22.57
CA ALA A 63 7.71 -8.25 -22.51
C ALA A 63 8.23 -8.63 -21.11
N GLY A 64 8.32 -7.67 -20.19
CA GLY A 64 8.82 -7.87 -18.81
C GLY A 64 7.69 -8.12 -17.83
N GLY A 65 8.02 -8.16 -16.55
CA GLY A 65 7.03 -8.45 -15.49
C GLY A 65 7.03 -9.91 -15.05
N LEU A 66 8.13 -10.65 -15.29
CA LEU A 66 8.28 -12.07 -14.94
C LEU A 66 8.65 -12.20 -13.45
N HIS A 67 7.63 -12.08 -12.60
CA HIS A 67 7.78 -11.88 -11.15
C HIS A 67 8.02 -13.13 -10.29
N HIS A 68 7.88 -14.35 -10.84
CA HIS A 68 7.94 -15.60 -10.05
C HIS A 68 9.34 -16.22 -9.93
N ALA A 69 10.29 -15.81 -10.77
CA ALA A 69 11.62 -16.42 -10.76
C ALA A 69 12.35 -16.13 -9.43
N TRP A 70 12.95 -17.16 -8.85
CA TRP A 70 13.76 -17.08 -7.63
C TRP A 70 15.26 -17.00 -7.98
N PRO A 71 16.15 -16.59 -7.05
CA PRO A 71 17.58 -16.45 -7.32
C PRO A 71 18.26 -17.70 -7.88
N ASN A 72 17.76 -18.89 -7.56
CA ASN A 72 18.33 -20.17 -7.94
C ASN A 72 17.31 -21.13 -8.56
N ARG A 73 16.14 -20.65 -9.02
CA ARG A 73 15.07 -21.53 -9.51
C ARG A 73 14.07 -20.78 -10.41
N ALA A 74 13.78 -21.35 -11.58
CA ALA A 74 12.66 -20.95 -12.42
C ALA A 74 11.33 -21.44 -11.81
N SER A 75 10.27 -20.65 -11.96
CA SER A 75 8.96 -20.87 -11.33
C SER A 75 7.90 -20.06 -12.05
N GLY A 76 6.67 -20.56 -12.18
CA GLY A 76 5.54 -19.80 -12.73
C GLY A 76 5.83 -19.20 -14.10
N PHE A 77 6.39 -19.98 -15.02
CA PHE A 77 6.82 -19.56 -16.37
C PHE A 77 8.01 -18.56 -16.40
N CYS A 78 8.51 -18.13 -15.23
CA CYS A 78 9.56 -17.13 -15.10
C CYS A 78 10.92 -17.81 -14.94
N VAL A 79 11.86 -17.48 -15.83
CA VAL A 79 13.25 -17.99 -15.78
C VAL A 79 14.19 -17.00 -15.09
N TYR A 80 14.11 -15.73 -15.45
CA TYR A 80 14.82 -14.64 -14.80
C TYR A 80 13.80 -13.64 -14.29
N ASN A 81 14.04 -13.13 -13.08
CA ASN A 81 13.23 -12.08 -12.49
C ASN A 81 13.75 -10.73 -13.02
N ASP A 82 13.20 -10.27 -14.14
CA ASP A 82 13.63 -9.04 -14.80
C ASP A 82 13.43 -7.80 -13.91
N ILE A 83 12.36 -7.81 -13.11
CA ILE A 83 12.03 -6.77 -12.14
C ILE A 83 13.13 -6.70 -11.08
N ALA A 84 13.45 -7.82 -10.42
CA ALA A 84 14.46 -7.84 -9.37
C ALA A 84 15.85 -7.48 -9.89
N VAL A 85 16.21 -7.90 -11.11
CA VAL A 85 17.46 -7.50 -11.75
C VAL A 85 17.53 -5.98 -11.95
N ALA A 86 16.46 -5.37 -12.44
CA ALA A 86 16.39 -3.93 -12.66
C ALA A 86 16.47 -3.15 -11.34
N ILE A 87 15.67 -3.52 -10.33
CA ILE A 87 15.66 -2.87 -9.02
C ILE A 87 17.03 -2.98 -8.34
N ALA A 88 17.64 -4.18 -8.35
CA ALA A 88 18.96 -4.38 -7.75
C ALA A 88 20.05 -3.51 -8.40
N GLN A 89 19.91 -3.14 -9.68
CA GLN A 89 20.83 -2.20 -10.33
C GLN A 89 20.70 -0.78 -9.78
N VAL A 90 19.47 -0.30 -9.58
CA VAL A 90 19.21 1.03 -8.98
C VAL A 90 19.74 1.12 -7.56
N LEU A 91 19.48 0.08 -6.75
CA LEU A 91 19.93 0.02 -5.35
C LEU A 91 21.44 -0.02 -5.18
N ARG A 92 22.18 -0.58 -6.17
CA ARG A 92 23.65 -0.57 -6.19
C ARG A 92 24.20 0.79 -6.62
N ALA A 93 23.48 1.52 -7.45
CA ALA A 93 23.94 2.77 -8.05
C ALA A 93 23.48 4.02 -7.29
N SER A 94 22.54 3.89 -6.35
CA SER A 94 21.91 5.02 -5.67
C SER A 94 21.27 4.61 -4.34
N GLU A 95 20.88 5.60 -3.55
CA GLU A 95 20.05 5.43 -2.33
C GLU A 95 18.54 5.55 -2.61
N ALA A 96 18.14 5.42 -3.88
CA ALA A 96 16.74 5.59 -4.26
C ALA A 96 15.85 4.50 -3.67
N LYS A 97 14.65 4.88 -3.25
CA LYS A 97 13.59 3.96 -2.85
C LYS A 97 12.72 3.58 -4.03
N VAL A 98 12.50 2.29 -4.22
CA VAL A 98 11.70 1.75 -5.32
C VAL A 98 10.42 1.16 -4.78
N LEU A 99 9.27 1.68 -5.24
CA LEU A 99 7.98 1.05 -4.99
C LEU A 99 7.64 0.12 -6.15
N TYR A 100 7.49 -1.16 -5.86
CA TYR A 100 7.00 -2.16 -6.80
C TYR A 100 5.51 -2.42 -6.53
N ILE A 101 4.66 -2.23 -7.54
CA ILE A 101 3.22 -2.52 -7.47
C ILE A 101 2.90 -3.65 -8.46
N ASP A 102 2.40 -4.76 -7.95
CA ASP A 102 2.07 -5.96 -8.70
C ASP A 102 0.55 -6.10 -8.81
N PHE A 103 0.05 -5.98 -10.05
CA PHE A 103 -1.36 -6.15 -10.38
C PHE A 103 -1.66 -7.49 -11.05
N ASP A 104 -0.69 -8.40 -11.16
CA ASP A 104 -0.93 -9.77 -11.58
C ASP A 104 -1.87 -10.48 -10.59
N ALA A 105 -2.70 -11.38 -11.11
CA ALA A 105 -3.59 -12.15 -10.25
C ALA A 105 -2.83 -13.13 -9.35
N HIS A 106 -1.59 -13.50 -9.69
CA HIS A 106 -0.73 -14.32 -8.87
C HIS A 106 0.16 -13.45 -7.96
N HIS A 107 0.45 -13.94 -6.75
CA HIS A 107 1.36 -13.23 -5.86
C HIS A 107 2.77 -13.14 -6.47
N GLY A 108 3.34 -11.93 -6.51
CA GLY A 108 4.71 -11.63 -6.96
C GLY A 108 5.83 -12.13 -6.03
N ASP A 109 5.81 -13.42 -5.71
CA ASP A 109 6.64 -14.08 -4.71
C ASP A 109 8.15 -13.95 -4.97
N GLY A 110 8.59 -13.99 -6.22
CA GLY A 110 9.99 -13.86 -6.58
C GLY A 110 10.54 -12.46 -6.29
N VAL A 111 9.77 -11.41 -6.58
CA VAL A 111 10.16 -10.02 -6.27
C VAL A 111 10.11 -9.77 -4.77
N GLN A 112 9.04 -10.20 -4.09
CA GLN A 112 8.93 -10.13 -2.63
C GLN A 112 10.14 -10.80 -1.96
N ARG A 113 10.48 -12.01 -2.38
CA ARG A 113 11.60 -12.77 -1.82
C ARG A 113 12.95 -12.10 -2.06
N ALA A 114 13.14 -11.45 -3.21
CA ALA A 114 14.40 -10.80 -3.56
C ALA A 114 14.72 -9.59 -2.68
N PHE A 115 13.70 -8.95 -2.10
CA PHE A 115 13.83 -7.71 -1.32
C PHE A 115 13.22 -7.79 0.08
N TYR A 116 12.98 -9.00 0.60
CA TYR A 116 12.25 -9.23 1.84
C TYR A 116 12.87 -8.56 3.07
N ASP A 117 14.17 -8.25 3.03
CA ASP A 117 14.94 -7.59 4.08
C ASP A 117 15.49 -6.20 3.69
N GLU A 118 15.14 -5.67 2.51
CA GLU A 118 15.66 -4.40 1.98
C GLU A 118 14.68 -3.23 2.26
N PRO A 119 15.01 -2.29 3.17
CA PRO A 119 14.13 -1.17 3.53
C PRO A 119 13.92 -0.15 2.40
N ARG A 120 14.73 -0.19 1.34
CA ARG A 120 14.59 0.72 0.18
C ARG A 120 13.65 0.18 -0.90
N VAL A 121 13.07 -1.00 -0.74
CA VAL A 121 12.09 -1.55 -1.68
C VAL A 121 10.81 -1.91 -0.95
N MET A 122 9.69 -1.33 -1.40
CA MET A 122 8.37 -1.77 -0.97
C MET A 122 7.72 -2.58 -2.10
N THR A 123 7.25 -3.79 -1.81
CA THR A 123 6.47 -4.61 -2.73
C THR A 123 5.01 -4.59 -2.31
N ILE A 124 4.12 -4.15 -3.18
CA ILE A 124 2.66 -4.23 -2.99
C ILE A 124 2.11 -5.21 -4.02
N SER A 125 1.42 -6.27 -3.60
CA SER A 125 0.80 -7.23 -4.51
C SER A 125 -0.68 -7.40 -4.20
N LEU A 126 -1.53 -7.13 -5.19
CA LEU A 126 -2.97 -7.38 -5.15
C LEU A 126 -3.25 -8.62 -6.00
N HIS A 127 -3.46 -9.76 -5.34
CA HIS A 127 -3.52 -11.06 -6.00
C HIS A 127 -4.68 -11.89 -5.45
N GLU A 128 -5.12 -12.89 -6.20
CA GLU A 128 -6.01 -13.91 -5.65
C GLU A 128 -5.28 -14.69 -4.56
N THR A 129 -5.99 -14.98 -3.46
CA THR A 129 -5.42 -15.67 -2.31
C THR A 129 -4.72 -16.99 -2.69
N GLY A 130 -3.49 -17.15 -2.21
CA GLY A 130 -2.68 -18.36 -2.41
C GLY A 130 -3.28 -19.65 -1.83
N ARG A 131 -4.40 -19.57 -1.08
CA ARG A 131 -5.13 -20.76 -0.62
C ARG A 131 -5.63 -21.63 -1.77
N TYR A 132 -5.95 -21.00 -2.89
CA TYR A 132 -6.54 -21.67 -4.06
C TYR A 132 -5.68 -21.52 -5.31
N LEU A 133 -4.85 -20.47 -5.39
CA LEU A 133 -4.05 -20.16 -6.56
C LEU A 133 -2.54 -20.32 -6.29
N PHE A 134 -1.79 -20.67 -7.34
CA PHE A 134 -0.34 -20.55 -7.34
C PHE A 134 0.07 -19.10 -6.98
N PRO A 135 1.19 -18.85 -6.28
CA PRO A 135 2.21 -19.78 -5.79
C PRO A 135 1.98 -20.35 -4.38
N GLY A 136 0.82 -20.08 -3.76
CA GLY A 136 0.56 -20.52 -2.38
C GLY A 136 1.20 -19.67 -1.29
N THR A 137 1.73 -18.50 -1.64
CA THR A 137 2.26 -17.48 -0.72
C THR A 137 1.47 -16.17 -0.89
N GLY A 138 1.86 -15.12 -0.17
CA GLY A 138 1.18 -13.82 -0.23
C GLY A 138 0.15 -13.65 0.89
N ASP A 139 0.37 -14.30 2.04
CA ASP A 139 -0.47 -14.02 3.21
C ASP A 139 -0.20 -12.61 3.76
N VAL A 140 -1.23 -12.00 4.35
CA VAL A 140 -1.15 -10.65 4.95
C VAL A 140 -0.02 -10.56 5.98
N LEU A 141 0.32 -11.65 6.67
CA LEU A 141 1.35 -11.66 7.71
C LEU A 141 2.78 -11.81 7.17
N GLU A 142 2.96 -12.00 5.86
CA GLU A 142 4.28 -12.04 5.20
C GLU A 142 4.84 -10.62 5.00
N LEU A 143 5.15 -9.93 6.10
CA LEU A 143 5.43 -8.48 6.12
C LEU A 143 6.89 -8.08 5.83
N GLY A 144 7.76 -9.01 5.48
CA GLY A 144 9.22 -8.78 5.41
C GLY A 144 9.94 -9.07 6.73
N ASN A 145 11.27 -9.02 6.69
CA ASN A 145 12.17 -9.36 7.80
C ASN A 145 13.20 -8.26 8.05
N GLY A 146 13.73 -8.21 9.28
CA GLY A 146 14.81 -7.27 9.62
C GLY A 146 14.43 -5.83 9.31
N LEU A 147 15.27 -5.13 8.54
CA LEU A 147 15.01 -3.76 8.10
C LEU A 147 13.93 -3.66 7.02
N GLY A 148 13.70 -4.74 6.24
CA GLY A 148 12.64 -4.83 5.23
C GLY A 148 11.24 -5.08 5.80
N ARG A 149 11.11 -5.26 7.12
CA ARG A 149 9.81 -5.45 7.75
C ARG A 149 8.92 -4.22 7.59
N GLY A 150 7.67 -4.44 7.19
CA GLY A 150 6.70 -3.39 6.86
C GLY A 150 6.75 -2.95 5.40
N TYR A 151 7.65 -3.53 4.59
CA TYR A 151 7.79 -3.18 3.17
C TYR A 151 7.36 -4.30 2.22
N SER A 152 6.85 -5.43 2.73
CA SER A 152 6.10 -6.41 1.93
C SER A 152 4.61 -6.32 2.26
N VAL A 153 3.82 -5.83 1.30
CA VAL A 153 2.38 -5.59 1.42
C VAL A 153 1.64 -6.58 0.53
N ASN A 154 0.99 -7.55 1.16
CA ASN A 154 0.17 -8.54 0.46
C ASN A 154 -1.31 -8.29 0.67
N VAL A 155 -2.06 -8.29 -0.42
CA VAL A 155 -3.51 -8.11 -0.42
C VAL A 155 -4.15 -9.34 -1.07
N PRO A 156 -4.26 -10.47 -0.34
CA PRO A 156 -4.90 -11.67 -0.85
C PRO A 156 -6.42 -11.46 -0.96
N LEU A 157 -6.89 -11.34 -2.19
CA LEU A 157 -8.28 -11.15 -2.56
C LEU A 157 -9.00 -12.49 -2.72
N GLU A 158 -10.28 -12.52 -2.41
CA GLU A 158 -11.12 -13.69 -2.64
C GLU A 158 -11.28 -13.98 -4.15
N PRO A 159 -11.37 -15.25 -4.55
CA PRO A 159 -11.75 -15.63 -5.90
C PRO A 159 -13.04 -14.93 -6.34
N PHE A 160 -13.15 -14.60 -7.62
CA PHE A 160 -14.29 -13.90 -8.22
C PHE A 160 -14.50 -12.46 -7.74
N THR A 161 -13.46 -11.82 -7.21
CA THR A 161 -13.47 -10.38 -6.91
C THR A 161 -13.76 -9.57 -8.19
N GLU A 162 -14.78 -8.72 -8.14
CA GLU A 162 -15.19 -7.84 -9.22
C GLU A 162 -14.56 -6.44 -9.08
N ASP A 163 -14.60 -5.67 -10.17
CA ASP A 163 -14.10 -4.30 -10.27
C ASP A 163 -14.34 -3.42 -9.03
N ASP A 164 -15.59 -3.29 -8.54
CA ASP A 164 -15.91 -2.35 -7.45
C ASP A 164 -15.13 -2.70 -6.16
N SER A 165 -15.04 -3.99 -5.83
CA SER A 165 -14.32 -4.44 -4.64
C SER A 165 -12.80 -4.35 -4.82
N TYR A 166 -12.31 -4.51 -6.05
CA TYR A 166 -10.88 -4.39 -6.36
C TYR A 166 -10.43 -2.92 -6.32
N ILE A 167 -11.23 -2.02 -6.90
CA ILE A 167 -11.00 -0.57 -6.88
C ILE A 167 -11.06 -0.05 -5.44
N GLU A 168 -12.02 -0.51 -4.64
CA GLU A 168 -12.08 -0.18 -3.20
C GLU A 168 -10.76 -0.55 -2.48
N ALA A 169 -10.16 -1.71 -2.80
CA ALA A 169 -8.87 -2.11 -2.23
C ALA A 169 -7.71 -1.21 -2.68
N ILE A 170 -7.64 -0.86 -3.97
CA ILE A 170 -6.64 0.08 -4.51
C ILE A 170 -6.73 1.42 -3.78
N ASP A 171 -7.93 2.01 -3.76
CA ASP A 171 -8.16 3.36 -3.23
C ASP A 171 -7.83 3.43 -1.74
N ALA A 172 -8.15 2.37 -1.00
CA ALA A 172 -7.89 2.28 0.43
C ALA A 172 -6.41 2.05 0.78
N LEU A 173 -5.57 1.54 -0.11
CA LEU A 173 -4.21 1.10 0.22
C LEU A 173 -3.11 1.91 -0.46
N LEU A 174 -3.18 2.13 -1.77
CA LEU A 174 -2.00 2.56 -2.52
C LEU A 174 -1.55 3.97 -2.12
N THR A 175 -2.45 4.94 -2.03
CA THR A 175 -2.08 6.32 -1.66
C THR A 175 -1.46 6.40 -0.25
N PRO A 176 -2.09 5.85 0.82
CA PRO A 176 -1.48 5.81 2.14
C PRO A 176 -0.08 5.18 2.18
N LEU A 177 0.12 4.07 1.48
CA LEU A 177 1.40 3.36 1.44
C LEU A 177 2.47 4.13 0.67
N VAL A 178 2.12 4.78 -0.44
CA VAL A 178 3.06 5.63 -1.21
C VAL A 178 3.49 6.85 -0.39
N ILE A 179 2.58 7.44 0.38
CA ILE A 179 2.89 8.57 1.25
C ILE A 179 3.86 8.14 2.36
N SER A 180 3.58 7.02 3.05
CA SER A 180 4.43 6.55 4.14
C SER A 180 5.80 6.05 3.66
N PHE A 181 5.83 5.35 2.54
CA PHE A 181 7.08 4.82 1.98
C PHE A 181 7.94 5.91 1.36
N ALA A 182 7.30 6.90 0.74
CA ALA A 182 7.92 7.97 -0.02
C ALA A 182 8.92 7.50 -1.11
N PRO A 183 8.47 6.76 -2.13
CA PRO A 183 9.34 6.26 -3.19
C PRO A 183 9.91 7.36 -4.07
N ASP A 184 11.06 7.08 -4.68
CA ASP A 184 11.67 7.90 -5.72
C ASP A 184 11.21 7.51 -7.13
N VAL A 185 10.79 6.25 -7.32
CA VAL A 185 10.30 5.69 -8.58
C VAL A 185 9.29 4.58 -8.31
N ILE A 186 8.27 4.48 -9.18
CA ILE A 186 7.33 3.35 -9.19
C ILE A 186 7.68 2.39 -10.34
N VAL A 187 7.74 1.11 -10.03
CA VAL A 187 7.75 0.01 -11.01
C VAL A 187 6.42 -0.72 -10.87
N SER A 188 5.57 -0.73 -11.88
CA SER A 188 4.30 -1.47 -11.85
C SER A 188 4.28 -2.61 -12.85
N GLN A 189 3.85 -3.78 -12.39
CA GLN A 189 3.59 -4.95 -13.22
C GLN A 189 2.09 -4.95 -13.55
N HIS A 190 1.75 -5.12 -14.83
CA HIS A 190 0.38 -5.09 -15.34
C HIS A 190 0.00 -6.42 -15.98
N GLY A 191 0.09 -7.49 -15.19
CA GLY A 191 -0.51 -8.78 -15.48
C GLY A 191 -2.00 -8.60 -15.77
N CYS A 192 -2.44 -9.14 -16.90
CA CYS A 192 -3.81 -9.01 -17.39
C CYS A 192 -4.67 -10.23 -17.02
N ASP A 193 -4.10 -11.16 -16.26
CA ASP A 193 -4.76 -12.38 -15.83
C ASP A 193 -5.76 -12.17 -14.69
N THR A 194 -5.90 -10.93 -14.19
CA THR A 194 -7.01 -10.49 -13.32
C THR A 194 -8.36 -10.41 -14.04
N HIS A 195 -8.37 -10.42 -15.38
CA HIS A 195 -9.60 -10.30 -16.17
C HIS A 195 -10.46 -11.55 -16.10
N ALA A 196 -11.79 -11.39 -16.06
CA ALA A 196 -12.78 -12.48 -16.00
C ALA A 196 -12.79 -13.46 -17.21
N TRP A 197 -11.97 -13.21 -18.23
CA TRP A 197 -11.82 -14.10 -19.40
C TRP A 197 -10.47 -14.82 -19.37
N ASP A 198 -9.60 -14.51 -18.41
CA ASP A 198 -8.36 -15.22 -18.28
C ASP A 198 -8.62 -16.68 -17.86
N PRO A 199 -7.96 -17.66 -18.51
CA PRO A 199 -8.19 -19.08 -18.24
C PRO A 199 -7.49 -19.60 -16.98
N LEU A 200 -6.55 -18.85 -16.37
CA LEU A 200 -5.69 -19.37 -15.30
C LEU A 200 -6.08 -18.90 -13.90
N THR A 201 -6.91 -17.86 -13.76
CA THR A 201 -7.30 -17.32 -12.45
C THR A 201 -8.83 -17.25 -12.32
N HIS A 202 -9.32 -16.85 -11.14
CA HIS A 202 -10.75 -16.71 -10.88
C HIS A 202 -11.17 -15.26 -10.63
N LEU A 203 -10.26 -14.29 -10.70
CA LEU A 203 -10.63 -12.88 -10.55
C LEU A 203 -11.58 -12.45 -11.67
N GLY A 204 -12.50 -11.56 -11.32
CA GLY A 204 -13.64 -11.19 -12.13
C GLY A 204 -13.55 -9.78 -12.70
N LEU A 205 -12.35 -9.26 -12.95
CA LEU A 205 -12.21 -7.88 -13.42
C LEU A 205 -12.63 -7.74 -14.89
N THR A 206 -13.09 -6.55 -15.22
CA THR A 206 -13.27 -6.09 -16.60
C THR A 206 -12.17 -5.10 -16.97
N MET A 207 -12.15 -4.64 -18.22
CA MET A 207 -11.30 -3.52 -18.67
C MET A 207 -11.48 -2.25 -17.83
N ARG A 208 -12.60 -2.10 -17.11
CA ARG A 208 -12.78 -1.01 -16.13
C ARG A 208 -11.84 -1.19 -14.93
N GLY A 209 -11.78 -2.38 -14.33
CA GLY A 209 -10.87 -2.69 -13.23
C GLY A 209 -9.40 -2.55 -13.64
N ILE A 210 -9.04 -3.09 -14.81
CA ILE A 210 -7.69 -2.93 -15.38
C ILE A 210 -7.36 -1.45 -15.64
N SER A 211 -8.30 -0.65 -16.16
CA SER A 211 -8.08 0.79 -16.33
C SER A 211 -7.82 1.50 -15.00
N ALA A 212 -8.48 1.08 -13.92
CA ALA A 212 -8.25 1.66 -12.61
C ALA A 212 -6.84 1.36 -12.07
N GLN A 213 -6.32 0.14 -12.26
CA GLN A 213 -4.93 -0.22 -11.94
C GLN A 213 -3.93 0.70 -12.65
N ILE A 214 -4.11 0.86 -13.97
CA ILE A 214 -3.24 1.68 -14.83
C ILE A 214 -3.27 3.14 -14.37
N LYS A 215 -4.47 3.70 -14.16
CA LYS A 215 -4.64 5.09 -13.72
C LYS A 215 -4.05 5.35 -12.34
N ALA A 216 -4.20 4.39 -11.42
CA ALA A 216 -3.61 4.50 -10.10
C ALA A 216 -2.08 4.59 -10.17
N ALA A 217 -1.43 3.70 -10.94
CA ALA A 217 0.03 3.74 -11.12
C ALA A 217 0.51 5.08 -11.73
N HIS A 218 -0.14 5.54 -12.80
CA HIS A 218 0.14 6.83 -13.43
C HIS A 218 0.03 7.98 -12.40
N GLN A 219 -1.13 8.11 -11.75
CA GLN A 219 -1.41 9.20 -10.81
C GLN A 219 -0.42 9.22 -9.66
N LEU A 220 -0.12 8.06 -9.07
CA LEU A 220 0.82 7.95 -7.96
C LEU A 220 2.25 8.31 -8.36
N ALA A 221 2.70 7.90 -9.54
CA ALA A 221 4.04 8.23 -10.02
C ALA A 221 4.19 9.73 -10.29
N HIS A 222 3.18 10.35 -10.91
CA HIS A 222 3.20 11.80 -11.19
C HIS A 222 3.08 12.64 -9.93
N ALA A 223 2.23 12.23 -8.99
CA ALA A 223 2.05 12.94 -7.72
C ALA A 223 3.25 12.81 -6.78
N TYR A 224 3.86 11.62 -6.68
CA TYR A 224 4.82 11.33 -5.61
C TYR A 224 6.24 10.98 -6.08
N CYS A 225 6.45 10.67 -7.36
CA CYS A 225 7.75 10.28 -7.91
C CYS A 225 8.25 11.23 -9.01
N GLN A 226 7.67 12.45 -9.10
CA GLN A 226 7.98 13.41 -10.17
C GLN A 226 7.79 12.79 -11.57
N GLY A 227 6.80 11.91 -11.73
CA GLY A 227 6.50 11.20 -12.97
C GLY A 227 7.35 9.96 -13.25
N ARG A 228 8.37 9.66 -12.42
CA ARG A 228 9.26 8.50 -12.64
C ARG A 228 8.50 7.18 -12.50
N TRP A 229 8.29 6.50 -13.62
CA TRP A 229 7.48 5.29 -13.70
C TRP A 229 8.01 4.29 -14.73
N VAL A 230 8.16 3.02 -14.35
CA VAL A 230 8.34 1.92 -15.30
C VAL A 230 7.14 0.99 -15.21
N ALA A 231 6.41 0.85 -16.31
CA ALA A 231 5.36 -0.16 -16.43
C ALA A 231 5.90 -1.40 -17.15
N LEU A 232 5.55 -2.57 -16.64
CA LEU A 232 5.92 -3.88 -17.20
C LEU A 232 4.65 -4.62 -17.61
N GLY A 233 4.82 -5.66 -18.43
CA GLY A 233 3.74 -6.62 -18.73
C GLY A 233 3.45 -7.52 -17.54
N GLY A 234 3.42 -8.83 -17.76
CA GLY A 234 3.05 -9.80 -16.72
C GLY A 234 2.41 -11.07 -17.25
N GLY A 235 1.67 -11.75 -16.38
CA GLY A 235 0.70 -12.79 -16.75
C GLY A 235 -0.43 -12.25 -17.63
N GLY A 236 -1.17 -13.14 -18.26
CA GLY A 236 -2.23 -12.80 -19.21
C GLY A 236 -2.31 -13.83 -20.32
N TYR A 237 -3.31 -14.68 -20.26
CA TYR A 237 -3.38 -15.92 -21.02
C TYR A 237 -4.57 -15.96 -21.98
N ASP A 238 -5.48 -14.99 -21.89
CA ASP A 238 -6.35 -14.61 -23.01
C ASP A 238 -5.60 -13.68 -23.98
N LEU A 239 -4.89 -14.31 -24.91
CA LEU A 239 -3.94 -13.67 -25.82
C LEU A 239 -4.57 -12.74 -26.87
N TYR A 240 -5.86 -12.91 -27.15
CA TYR A 240 -6.51 -12.28 -28.30
C TYR A 240 -7.54 -11.23 -27.91
N ARG A 241 -8.30 -11.49 -26.85
CA ARG A 241 -9.36 -10.61 -26.38
C ARG A 241 -8.87 -9.71 -25.26
N VAL A 242 -8.04 -10.18 -24.32
CA VAL A 242 -7.68 -9.38 -23.14
C VAL A 242 -6.35 -8.65 -23.32
N VAL A 243 -5.23 -9.39 -23.42
CA VAL A 243 -3.87 -8.82 -23.36
C VAL A 243 -3.65 -7.65 -24.32
N PRO A 244 -4.04 -7.72 -25.62
CA PRO A 244 -3.83 -6.61 -26.55
C PRO A 244 -4.63 -5.36 -26.16
N ARG A 245 -5.84 -5.51 -25.61
CA ARG A 245 -6.67 -4.36 -25.18
C ARG A 245 -6.08 -3.70 -23.94
N ALA A 246 -5.76 -4.50 -22.91
CA ALA A 246 -5.24 -4.02 -21.65
C ALA A 246 -3.88 -3.28 -21.81
N TRP A 247 -2.92 -3.88 -22.52
CA TRP A 247 -1.62 -3.23 -22.72
C TRP A 247 -1.66 -2.05 -23.70
N SER A 248 -2.61 -2.03 -24.65
CA SER A 248 -2.86 -0.84 -25.45
C SER A 248 -3.47 0.29 -24.61
N MET A 249 -4.34 -0.01 -23.65
CA MET A 249 -4.87 0.97 -22.69
C MET A 249 -3.76 1.54 -21.81
N LEU A 250 -2.85 0.70 -21.33
CA LEU A 250 -1.67 1.12 -20.58
C LEU A 250 -0.80 2.07 -21.39
N TRP A 251 -0.49 1.71 -22.64
CA TRP A 251 0.25 2.59 -23.55
C TRP A 251 -0.49 3.90 -23.81
N SER A 252 -1.82 3.86 -24.02
CA SER A 252 -2.65 5.03 -24.26
C SER A 252 -2.62 6.00 -23.07
N GLU A 253 -2.79 5.48 -21.85
CA GLU A 253 -2.74 6.28 -20.62
C GLU A 253 -1.35 6.87 -20.41
N MET A 254 -0.31 6.05 -20.56
CA MET A 254 1.09 6.47 -20.37
C MET A 254 1.52 7.52 -21.40
N SER A 255 1.08 7.40 -22.65
CA SER A 255 1.42 8.35 -23.72
C SER A 255 0.44 9.52 -23.83
N GLU A 256 -0.53 9.61 -22.91
CA GLU A 256 -1.61 10.59 -22.90
C GLU A 256 -2.40 10.65 -24.23
N GLN A 257 -2.47 9.52 -24.94
CA GLN A 257 -3.19 9.40 -26.19
C GLN A 257 -4.65 9.00 -25.94
N PRO A 258 -5.60 9.52 -26.75
CA PRO A 258 -6.98 9.10 -26.63
C PRO A 258 -7.14 7.65 -27.09
N LEU A 259 -7.82 6.86 -26.26
CA LEU A 259 -8.20 5.50 -26.61
C LEU A 259 -9.42 5.52 -27.55
N PRO A 260 -9.35 4.90 -28.74
CA PRO A 260 -10.52 4.82 -29.62
C PRO A 260 -11.59 3.90 -28.99
N GLU A 261 -12.86 4.17 -29.27
CA GLU A 261 -13.97 3.35 -28.75
C GLU A 261 -13.93 1.92 -29.34
N ARG A 262 -13.69 1.83 -30.65
CA ARG A 262 -13.65 0.57 -31.41
C ARG A 262 -12.23 0.09 -31.62
N LEU A 263 -12.05 -1.23 -31.62
CA LEU A 263 -10.80 -1.84 -32.06
C LEU A 263 -10.59 -1.59 -33.57
N PRO A 264 -9.34 -1.43 -34.03
CA PRO A 264 -9.07 -1.27 -35.46
C PRO A 264 -9.59 -2.46 -36.27
N ASP A 265 -10.33 -2.20 -37.35
CA ASP A 265 -10.91 -3.26 -38.19
C ASP A 265 -9.83 -4.21 -38.75
N ALA A 266 -8.64 -3.67 -39.08
CA ALA A 266 -7.50 -4.45 -39.52
C ALA A 266 -6.97 -5.42 -38.45
N TRP A 267 -7.04 -5.04 -37.16
CA TRP A 267 -6.68 -5.91 -36.05
C TRP A 267 -7.72 -7.04 -35.90
N ILE A 268 -9.01 -6.69 -35.90
CA ILE A 268 -10.11 -7.66 -35.82
C ILE A 268 -10.01 -8.68 -36.97
N ALA A 269 -9.87 -8.21 -38.21
CA ALA A 269 -9.79 -9.07 -39.39
C ALA A 269 -8.59 -10.04 -39.35
N ARG A 270 -7.48 -9.61 -38.73
CA ARG A 270 -6.27 -10.42 -38.60
C ARG A 270 -6.41 -11.51 -37.53
N TRP A 271 -6.94 -11.18 -36.35
CA TRP A 271 -6.84 -12.06 -35.18
C TRP A 271 -8.10 -12.83 -34.83
N ARG A 272 -9.29 -12.33 -35.24
CA ARG A 272 -10.55 -13.06 -35.03
C ARG A 272 -10.49 -14.51 -35.56
N PRO A 273 -10.01 -14.78 -36.80
CA PRO A 273 -9.96 -16.16 -37.29
C PRO A 273 -9.03 -17.08 -36.48
N MET A 274 -7.93 -16.53 -35.94
CA MET A 274 -7.01 -17.28 -35.08
C MET A 274 -7.66 -17.62 -33.74
N TRP A 275 -8.32 -16.65 -33.12
CA TRP A 275 -9.07 -16.87 -31.89
C TRP A 275 -10.22 -17.88 -32.09
N GLU A 276 -11.02 -17.75 -33.16
CA GLU A 276 -12.09 -18.70 -33.49
C GLU A 276 -11.56 -20.13 -33.65
N SER A 277 -10.35 -20.30 -34.22
CA SER A 277 -9.71 -21.62 -34.31
C SER A 277 -9.32 -22.20 -32.94
N VAL A 278 -8.90 -21.36 -31.98
CA VAL A 278 -8.57 -21.80 -30.62
C VAL A 278 -9.85 -22.17 -29.86
N GLU A 279 -10.87 -21.32 -29.91
CA GLU A 279 -12.17 -21.59 -29.28
C GLU A 279 -12.83 -22.87 -29.81
N GLN A 280 -12.73 -23.14 -31.12
CA GLN A 280 -13.22 -24.40 -31.68
C GLN A 280 -12.53 -25.62 -31.08
N GLN A 281 -11.21 -25.55 -30.85
CA GLN A 281 -10.46 -26.64 -30.21
C GLN A 281 -10.86 -26.81 -28.76
N GLU A 282 -11.05 -25.72 -28.02
CA GLU A 282 -11.52 -25.75 -26.64
C GLU A 282 -12.94 -26.29 -26.52
N LEU A 283 -13.86 -25.88 -27.41
CA LEU A 283 -15.22 -26.39 -27.47
C LEU A 283 -15.23 -27.91 -27.69
N ILE A 284 -14.41 -28.41 -28.61
CA ILE A 284 -14.25 -29.86 -28.83
C ILE A 284 -13.77 -30.54 -27.54
N ALA A 285 -12.75 -29.98 -26.88
CA ALA A 285 -12.23 -30.53 -25.63
C ALA A 285 -13.28 -30.53 -24.50
N GLN A 286 -14.05 -29.44 -24.35
CA GLN A 286 -15.12 -29.32 -23.36
C GLN A 286 -16.28 -30.29 -23.62
N GLN A 287 -16.64 -30.50 -24.89
CA GLN A 287 -17.65 -31.47 -25.31
C GLN A 287 -17.21 -32.90 -24.97
N VAL A 288 -15.95 -33.24 -25.21
CA VAL A 288 -15.36 -34.54 -24.81
C VAL A 288 -15.44 -34.71 -23.28
N MET A 289 -15.30 -33.63 -22.51
CA MET A 289 -15.38 -33.63 -21.05
C MET A 289 -16.81 -33.48 -20.49
N GLY A 290 -17.85 -33.41 -21.34
CA GLY A 290 -19.25 -33.30 -20.91
C GLY A 290 -19.63 -31.98 -20.24
N LYS A 291 -18.86 -30.90 -20.46
CA LYS A 291 -19.16 -29.56 -19.92
C LYS A 291 -20.07 -28.78 -20.87
N SER A 292 -20.99 -27.97 -20.32
CA SER A 292 -21.79 -27.03 -21.11
C SER A 292 -20.95 -25.84 -21.54
N SER A 293 -20.95 -25.51 -22.83
CA SER A 293 -20.24 -24.36 -23.39
C SER A 293 -21.17 -23.15 -23.57
N SER A 294 -20.74 -21.97 -23.16
CA SER A 294 -21.34 -20.70 -23.58
C SER A 294 -20.71 -20.21 -24.90
N LEU A 295 -21.45 -19.42 -25.67
CA LEU A 295 -20.90 -18.75 -26.85
C LEU A 295 -20.04 -17.57 -26.40
N SER A 296 -18.75 -17.64 -26.70
CA SER A 296 -17.81 -16.55 -26.53
C SER A 296 -17.87 -15.60 -27.73
N VAL A 297 -17.58 -14.31 -27.52
CA VAL A 297 -17.62 -13.28 -28.57
C VAL A 297 -16.27 -12.58 -28.68
N PHE A 298 -15.76 -12.43 -29.90
CA PHE A 298 -14.59 -11.62 -30.16
C PHE A 298 -14.95 -10.13 -30.00
N PRO A 299 -14.24 -9.37 -29.14
CA PRO A 299 -14.59 -7.98 -28.87
C PRO A 299 -14.43 -7.10 -30.11
N ALA A 300 -15.28 -6.09 -30.23
CA ALA A 300 -15.14 -5.02 -31.23
C ALA A 300 -14.82 -3.66 -30.59
N LEU A 301 -14.89 -3.58 -29.25
CA LEU A 301 -14.68 -2.37 -28.46
C LEU A 301 -13.45 -2.56 -27.57
N PHE A 302 -12.82 -1.46 -27.19
CA PHE A 302 -11.78 -1.48 -26.17
C PHE A 302 -12.36 -1.81 -24.79
N GLN A 303 -13.44 -1.12 -24.40
CA GLN A 303 -14.14 -1.39 -23.16
C GLN A 303 -15.01 -2.64 -23.29
N ASP A 304 -15.15 -3.35 -22.18
CA ASP A 304 -16.11 -4.44 -22.06
C ASP A 304 -17.54 -3.92 -21.97
N ARG A 305 -18.48 -4.77 -22.38
CA ARG A 305 -19.90 -4.50 -22.23
C ARG A 305 -20.39 -5.04 -20.89
N PRO A 306 -20.99 -4.22 -20.02
CA PRO A 306 -21.44 -4.67 -18.70
C PRO A 306 -22.39 -5.89 -18.75
N GLU A 307 -23.18 -6.03 -19.81
CA GLU A 307 -24.07 -7.18 -20.02
C GLU A 307 -23.36 -8.52 -20.19
N ASP A 308 -22.08 -8.53 -20.60
CA ASP A 308 -21.28 -9.74 -20.76
C ASP A 308 -20.72 -10.25 -19.41
N PHE A 309 -20.79 -9.43 -18.35
CA PHE A 309 -20.23 -9.70 -17.02
C PHE A 309 -21.32 -9.53 -15.94
N PRO A 310 -22.28 -10.47 -15.84
CA PRO A 310 -23.32 -10.41 -14.83
C PRO A 310 -22.75 -10.49 -13.42
N ALA A 311 -23.38 -9.78 -12.49
CA ALA A 311 -22.91 -9.69 -11.11
C ALA A 311 -22.79 -11.07 -10.42
N GLN A 312 -21.68 -11.28 -9.73
CA GLN A 312 -21.38 -12.48 -8.96
C GLN A 312 -22.41 -12.70 -7.85
N PRO A 313 -23.03 -13.89 -7.75
CA PRO A 313 -24.03 -14.17 -6.71
C PRO A 313 -23.50 -13.97 -5.28
N ARG A 314 -22.20 -14.18 -5.05
CA ARG A 314 -21.53 -14.02 -3.75
C ARG A 314 -20.88 -12.65 -3.55
N ARG A 315 -21.11 -11.66 -4.43
CA ARG A 315 -20.38 -10.37 -4.44
C ARG A 315 -20.34 -9.65 -3.09
N TRP A 316 -21.42 -9.71 -2.31
CA TRP A 316 -21.47 -9.09 -0.98
C TRP A 316 -20.53 -9.77 0.03
N SER A 317 -20.50 -11.10 0.04
CA SER A 317 -19.60 -11.88 0.90
C SER A 317 -18.15 -11.70 0.50
N ILE A 318 -17.86 -11.73 -0.81
CA ILE A 318 -16.53 -11.51 -1.38
C ILE A 318 -16.03 -10.11 -1.02
N GLY A 319 -16.82 -9.07 -1.33
CA GLY A 319 -16.46 -7.70 -1.00
C GLY A 319 -16.27 -7.46 0.50
N SER A 320 -17.06 -8.12 1.35
CA SER A 320 -16.87 -8.05 2.81
C SER A 320 -15.57 -8.70 3.27
N ALA A 321 -15.20 -9.86 2.70
CA ALA A 321 -13.95 -10.54 3.01
C ALA A 321 -12.75 -9.70 2.56
N ASN A 322 -12.81 -9.15 1.33
CA ASN A 322 -11.76 -8.27 0.81
C ASN A 322 -11.60 -7.01 1.66
N ARG A 323 -12.70 -6.36 2.08
CA ARG A 323 -12.63 -5.22 3.03
C ARG A 323 -11.98 -5.62 4.35
N HIS A 324 -12.22 -6.82 4.86
CA HIS A 324 -11.56 -7.31 6.07
C HIS A 324 -10.06 -7.49 5.86
N THR A 325 -9.64 -8.08 4.74
CA THR A 325 -8.22 -8.17 4.34
C THR A 325 -7.59 -6.80 4.26
N VAL A 326 -8.22 -5.86 3.53
CA VAL A 326 -7.74 -4.48 3.38
C VAL A 326 -7.62 -3.76 4.72
N ALA A 327 -8.62 -3.90 5.59
CA ALA A 327 -8.59 -3.35 6.94
C ALA A 327 -7.41 -3.89 7.76
N LEU A 328 -7.15 -5.20 7.69
CA LEU A 328 -6.01 -5.81 8.37
C LEU A 328 -4.68 -5.30 7.80
N VAL A 329 -4.53 -5.25 6.47
CA VAL A 329 -3.33 -4.71 5.82
C VAL A 329 -3.09 -3.26 6.25
N ARG A 330 -4.15 -2.42 6.26
CA ARG A 330 -4.08 -1.02 6.72
C ARG A 330 -3.63 -0.93 8.18
N HIS A 331 -4.22 -1.74 9.05
CA HIS A 331 -3.89 -1.77 10.47
C HIS A 331 -2.42 -2.14 10.73
N LEU A 332 -1.89 -3.06 9.94
CA LEU A 332 -0.51 -3.56 10.07
C LEU A 332 0.54 -2.61 9.47
N LEU A 333 0.26 -2.01 8.32
CA LEU A 333 1.29 -1.42 7.46
C LEU A 333 1.17 0.09 7.27
N VAL A 334 -0.02 0.68 7.47
CA VAL A 334 -0.20 2.13 7.32
C VAL A 334 0.02 2.78 8.68
N PRO A 335 0.96 3.73 8.84
CA PRO A 335 1.19 4.40 10.10
C PRO A 335 -0.06 5.10 10.65
N PRO A 336 -0.22 5.22 11.98
CA PRO A 336 -1.40 5.83 12.60
C PRO A 336 -1.79 7.19 12.01
N SER A 337 -0.86 8.16 11.96
CA SER A 337 -1.12 9.51 11.42
C SER A 337 -1.60 9.47 9.96
N VAL A 338 -1.05 8.57 9.15
CA VAL A 338 -1.46 8.34 7.76
C VAL A 338 -2.84 7.68 7.68
N ARG A 339 -3.16 6.70 8.52
CA ARG A 339 -4.52 6.11 8.57
C ARG A 339 -5.59 7.15 8.87
N GLN A 340 -5.26 8.09 9.76
CA GLN A 340 -6.16 9.17 10.15
C GLN A 340 -6.43 10.14 8.99
N ALA A 341 -5.39 10.50 8.25
CA ALA A 341 -5.52 11.29 7.03
C ALA A 341 -6.38 10.62 5.96
N PHE A 342 -6.30 9.29 5.86
CA PHE A 342 -6.94 8.49 4.80
C PHE A 342 -7.76 7.32 5.39
N PRO A 343 -8.93 7.56 6.00
CA PRO A 343 -9.75 6.53 6.62
C PRO A 343 -10.42 5.67 5.54
N ALA A 344 -10.67 4.39 5.80
CA ALA A 344 -11.42 3.57 4.83
C ALA A 344 -12.93 3.92 4.81
N ALA A 345 -13.46 4.44 5.93
CA ALA A 345 -14.86 4.85 6.05
C ALA A 345 -15.05 6.13 6.87
N GLN A 346 -16.01 6.96 6.48
CA GLN A 346 -16.45 8.12 7.28
C GLN A 346 -17.31 7.64 8.46
N ARG A 347 -16.79 7.74 9.69
CA ARG A 347 -17.55 7.47 10.91
C ARG A 347 -18.11 8.77 11.49
N GLN A 348 -19.32 8.73 12.03
CA GLN A 348 -19.80 9.80 12.91
C GLN A 348 -18.99 9.75 14.21
N SER A 349 -18.24 10.81 14.47
CA SER A 349 -17.32 10.86 15.60
C SER A 349 -17.94 11.63 16.77
N PRO A 350 -17.87 11.10 18.01
CA PRO A 350 -18.13 11.86 19.22
C PRO A 350 -17.28 13.14 19.34
N LEU A 351 -16.09 13.20 18.71
CA LEU A 351 -15.31 14.44 18.64
C LEU A 351 -16.04 15.55 17.86
N ALA A 352 -16.93 15.24 16.92
CA ALA A 352 -17.77 16.26 16.28
C ALA A 352 -18.60 17.01 17.33
N GLY A 353 -19.12 16.30 18.34
CA GLY A 353 -19.80 16.91 19.49
C GLY A 353 -18.86 17.71 20.40
N LEU A 354 -17.58 17.34 20.48
CA LEU A 354 -16.56 18.12 21.20
C LEU A 354 -16.24 19.43 20.49
N PHE A 355 -16.11 19.42 19.16
CA PHE A 355 -15.96 20.64 18.36
C PHE A 355 -17.17 21.56 18.53
N ASP A 356 -18.38 21.01 18.65
CA ASP A 356 -19.60 21.78 18.93
C ASP A 356 -19.59 22.42 20.32
N LEU A 357 -19.22 21.64 21.35
CA LEU A 357 -19.10 22.10 22.74
C LEU A 357 -18.00 23.15 22.93
N LEU A 358 -16.93 23.07 22.15
CA LEU A 358 -15.84 24.05 22.15
C LEU A 358 -16.09 25.23 21.20
N HIS A 359 -17.24 25.28 20.51
CA HIS A 359 -17.58 26.29 19.50
C HIS A 359 -16.56 26.42 18.37
N LEU A 360 -15.93 25.32 17.98
CA LEU A 360 -14.83 25.28 17.02
C LEU A 360 -15.24 25.00 15.57
N GLN A 361 -16.52 24.75 15.29
CA GLN A 361 -17.01 24.54 13.93
C GLN A 361 -16.68 25.76 13.03
N GLY A 362 -15.72 25.60 12.12
CA GLY A 362 -15.31 26.66 11.19
C GLY A 362 -14.48 27.80 11.80
N SER A 363 -14.00 27.66 13.04
CA SER A 363 -13.12 28.64 13.67
C SER A 363 -11.73 28.65 13.02
N ALA A 364 -11.25 29.82 12.60
CA ALA A 364 -9.88 30.00 12.10
C ALA A 364 -8.82 30.07 13.21
N THR A 365 -9.25 29.98 14.48
CA THR A 365 -8.40 30.08 15.66
C THR A 365 -8.40 28.79 16.46
N PRO A 366 -7.21 28.33 16.92
CA PRO A 366 -7.09 27.16 17.79
C PRO A 366 -7.81 27.40 19.12
N SER A 367 -8.25 26.32 19.77
CA SER A 367 -9.06 26.41 20.99
C SER A 367 -8.26 26.97 22.18
N ARG A 368 -7.04 26.46 22.35
CA ARG A 368 -6.14 26.82 23.44
C ARG A 368 -4.75 27.12 22.89
N SER A 369 -3.99 27.86 23.69
CA SER A 369 -2.60 28.20 23.42
C SER A 369 -1.79 28.15 24.70
N LYS A 370 -0.58 27.61 24.63
CA LYS A 370 0.38 27.61 25.74
C LYS A 370 1.77 27.92 25.21
N MET A 371 2.52 28.75 25.92
CA MET A 371 3.94 28.97 25.65
C MET A 371 4.76 27.92 26.41
N LEU A 372 5.77 27.38 25.74
CA LEU A 372 6.75 26.47 26.30
C LEU A 372 8.15 27.03 26.05
N GLU A 373 8.86 27.35 27.13
CA GLU A 373 10.27 27.73 27.02
C GLU A 373 11.14 26.48 26.97
N THR A 374 12.01 26.40 25.96
CA THR A 374 13.02 25.33 25.83
C THR A 374 14.41 25.94 25.81
N GLN A 375 15.45 25.11 25.92
CA GLN A 375 16.84 25.57 25.88
C GLN A 375 17.24 26.19 24.54
N VAL A 376 16.54 25.87 23.45
CA VAL A 376 16.87 26.31 22.08
C VAL A 376 15.90 27.35 21.53
N GLY A 377 14.86 27.69 22.29
CA GLY A 377 13.87 28.69 21.89
C GLY A 377 12.49 28.45 22.50
N THR A 378 11.63 29.45 22.33
CA THR A 378 10.23 29.38 22.75
C THR A 378 9.40 28.60 21.73
N LEU A 379 8.45 27.81 22.22
CA LEU A 379 7.45 27.11 21.41
C LEU A 379 6.04 27.56 21.79
N LEU A 380 5.16 27.56 20.80
CA LEU A 380 3.73 27.78 20.93
C LEU A 380 3.03 26.44 20.73
N LEU A 381 2.38 25.94 21.77
CA LEU A 381 1.51 24.77 21.72
C LEU A 381 0.09 25.23 21.41
N ARG A 382 -0.54 24.63 20.41
CA ARG A 382 -1.88 24.97 19.90
C ARG A 382 -2.66 23.68 19.68
N ASP A 383 -3.91 23.62 20.09
CA ASP A 383 -4.78 22.45 19.89
C ASP A 383 -5.96 22.77 18.98
N PHE A 384 -6.56 21.71 18.42
CA PHE A 384 -7.60 21.80 17.41
C PHE A 384 -7.22 22.74 16.26
N CYS A 385 -5.98 22.57 15.75
CA CYS A 385 -5.41 23.46 14.75
C CYS A 385 -6.23 23.40 13.44
N PRO A 386 -6.83 24.51 12.99
CA PRO A 386 -7.63 24.50 11.77
C PRO A 386 -6.74 24.47 10.52
N PRO A 387 -7.27 24.01 9.36
CA PRO A 387 -6.50 23.93 8.11
C PRO A 387 -5.83 25.25 7.73
N SER A 388 -6.52 26.37 7.91
CA SER A 388 -5.99 27.70 7.58
C SER A 388 -4.77 28.08 8.42
N MET A 389 -4.67 27.56 9.65
CA MET A 389 -3.49 27.75 10.49
C MET A 389 -2.33 26.90 9.97
N VAL A 390 -2.57 25.59 9.78
CA VAL A 390 -1.54 24.65 9.31
C VAL A 390 -0.96 25.09 7.96
N GLU A 391 -1.81 25.60 7.06
CA GLU A 391 -1.41 26.13 5.74
C GLU A 391 -0.34 27.23 5.80
N ARG A 392 -0.35 28.05 6.86
CA ARG A 392 0.63 29.15 7.04
C ARG A 392 1.92 28.71 7.72
N LEU A 393 1.96 27.50 8.26
CA LEU A 393 3.11 26.97 8.96
C LEU A 393 3.97 26.12 8.01
N VAL A 394 5.24 25.93 8.38
CA VAL A 394 6.19 25.09 7.65
C VAL A 394 6.66 23.97 8.57
N VAL A 395 6.76 22.74 8.06
CA VAL A 395 7.22 21.61 8.87
C VAL A 395 8.76 21.62 8.98
N ASP A 396 9.28 21.39 10.19
CA ASP A 396 10.71 21.27 10.43
C ASP A 396 11.31 20.05 9.72
N LYS A 397 12.56 20.16 9.26
CA LYS A 397 13.25 19.08 8.54
C LYS A 397 13.46 17.80 9.34
N GLY A 398 13.37 17.88 10.67
CA GLY A 398 13.47 16.73 11.56
C GLY A 398 12.16 15.97 11.78
N MET A 399 11.04 16.42 11.19
CA MET A 399 9.76 15.70 11.16
C MET A 399 9.70 14.81 9.90
N TYR A 400 9.95 13.52 10.07
CA TYR A 400 10.08 12.57 8.96
C TYR A 400 9.68 11.14 9.34
N ALA A 401 9.14 10.91 10.54
CA ALA A 401 8.83 9.57 11.02
C ALA A 401 7.69 8.92 10.21
N PHE A 402 6.72 9.73 9.76
CA PHE A 402 5.53 9.22 9.08
C PHE A 402 5.50 9.48 7.57
N ALA A 403 5.78 10.71 7.11
CA ALA A 403 5.74 11.06 5.69
C ALA A 403 7.12 11.28 5.04
N ARG A 404 8.21 11.11 5.82
CA ARG A 404 9.64 11.19 5.42
C ARG A 404 10.15 12.54 4.92
N LEU A 405 9.32 13.32 4.26
CA LEU A 405 9.64 14.64 3.70
C LEU A 405 8.78 15.71 4.37
N PRO A 406 9.35 16.86 4.77
CA PRO A 406 8.58 17.92 5.42
C PRO A 406 7.37 18.41 4.63
N GLU A 407 7.46 18.43 3.30
CA GLU A 407 6.35 18.83 2.42
C GLU A 407 5.21 17.81 2.45
N ARG A 408 5.53 16.52 2.53
CA ARG A 408 4.53 15.45 2.64
C ARG A 408 3.93 15.40 4.04
N GLU A 409 4.75 15.64 5.06
CA GLU A 409 4.31 15.76 6.44
C GLU A 409 3.34 16.94 6.57
N HIS A 410 3.65 18.09 5.94
CA HIS A 410 2.74 19.22 5.89
C HIS A 410 1.41 18.87 5.23
N GLN A 411 1.43 18.17 4.09
CA GLN A 411 0.21 17.67 3.43
C GLN A 411 -0.58 16.71 4.32
N LEU A 412 0.11 15.85 5.06
CA LEU A 412 -0.50 14.93 6.03
C LEU A 412 -1.21 15.71 7.13
N LEU A 413 -0.52 16.66 7.78
CA LEU A 413 -1.10 17.54 8.80
C LEU A 413 -2.30 18.35 8.26
N MET A 414 -2.21 18.85 7.03
CA MET A 414 -3.32 19.54 6.36
C MET A 414 -4.53 18.64 6.16
N SER A 415 -4.32 17.39 5.77
CA SER A 415 -5.40 16.41 5.59
C SER A 415 -6.07 16.06 6.91
N ILE A 416 -5.28 15.90 7.98
CA ILE A 416 -5.75 15.66 9.34
C ILE A 416 -6.55 16.85 9.86
N ALA A 417 -6.04 18.08 9.71
CA ALA A 417 -6.70 19.30 10.16
C ALA A 417 -8.05 19.56 9.47
N ARG A 418 -8.24 19.06 8.24
CA ARG A 418 -9.51 19.20 7.49
C ARG A 418 -10.61 18.28 8.01
N ARG A 419 -10.26 17.32 8.87
CA ARG A 419 -11.21 16.34 9.35
C ARG A 419 -12.05 16.90 10.49
N PRO A 420 -13.37 16.65 10.48
CA PRO A 420 -14.25 17.04 11.60
C PRO A 420 -14.10 16.12 12.82
N ASP A 421 -13.47 14.96 12.67
CA ASP A 421 -13.36 13.91 13.68
C ASP A 421 -11.94 13.71 14.23
N CYS A 422 -10.98 14.56 13.86
CA CYS A 422 -9.63 14.49 14.38
C CYS A 422 -9.26 15.76 15.14
N ALA A 423 -8.61 15.62 16.28
CA ALA A 423 -8.03 16.74 17.02
C ALA A 423 -6.52 16.78 16.79
N LEU A 424 -6.05 17.83 16.12
CA LEU A 424 -4.65 18.08 15.86
C LEU A 424 -4.09 19.13 16.83
N ALA A 425 -3.08 18.75 17.61
CA ALA A 425 -2.29 19.66 18.41
C ALA A 425 -0.88 19.82 17.83
N ILE A 426 -0.40 21.04 17.71
CA ILE A 426 0.89 21.40 17.11
C ILE A 426 1.74 22.17 18.12
N ALA A 427 3.03 21.82 18.17
CA ALA A 427 4.07 22.68 18.70
C ALA A 427 4.77 23.39 17.55
N HIS A 428 4.79 24.72 17.55
CA HIS A 428 5.51 25.50 16.53
C HIS A 428 6.32 26.66 17.10
N THR A 429 7.38 27.07 16.41
CA THR A 429 8.16 28.26 16.77
C THR A 429 7.37 29.55 16.47
N PRO A 430 7.72 30.70 17.07
CA PRO A 430 7.10 31.99 16.75
C PRO A 430 7.20 32.37 15.26
N GLU A 431 8.22 31.87 14.57
CA GLU A 431 8.46 32.07 13.12
C GLU A 431 7.57 31.18 12.24
N GLY A 432 6.80 30.27 12.84
CA GLY A 432 5.84 29.43 12.14
C GLY A 432 6.37 28.06 11.71
N VAL A 433 7.42 27.55 12.36
CA VAL A 433 7.97 26.22 12.08
C VAL A 433 7.34 25.18 13.01
N ILE A 434 6.68 24.15 12.47
CA ILE A 434 6.11 23.01 13.22
C ILE A 434 7.25 22.08 13.61
N VAL A 435 7.37 21.81 14.91
CA VAL A 435 8.43 20.98 15.49
C VAL A 435 7.91 19.76 16.24
N GLY A 436 6.59 19.63 16.35
CA GLY A 436 5.95 18.44 16.89
C GLY A 436 4.44 18.49 16.73
N GLU A 437 3.82 17.32 16.71
CA GLU A 437 2.39 17.15 16.61
C GLU A 437 1.89 16.03 17.54
N VAL A 438 0.63 16.17 17.97
CA VAL A 438 -0.15 15.11 18.61
C VAL A 438 -1.49 15.05 17.91
N THR A 439 -1.91 13.85 17.54
CA THR A 439 -3.22 13.62 16.95
C THR A 439 -4.06 12.73 17.84
N LEU A 440 -5.35 13.05 17.91
CA LEU A 440 -6.39 12.19 18.48
C LEU A 440 -7.38 11.88 17.38
N ALA A 441 -7.55 10.60 17.06
CA ALA A 441 -8.49 10.17 16.03
C ALA A 441 -9.18 8.87 16.42
N PRO A 442 -10.38 8.57 15.89
CA PRO A 442 -11.06 7.32 16.17
C PRO A 442 -10.16 6.12 15.85
N GLY A 443 -10.25 5.08 16.67
CA GLY A 443 -9.61 3.80 16.35
C GLY A 443 -10.06 3.32 14.97
N ASP A 444 -9.13 2.70 14.26
CA ASP A 444 -9.36 2.18 12.91
C ASP A 444 -10.35 0.99 12.88
N GLU A 445 -10.36 0.26 11.77
CA GLU A 445 -11.24 -0.88 11.56
C GLU A 445 -10.99 -2.01 12.58
N TRP A 446 -9.78 -2.13 13.12
CA TRP A 446 -9.47 -3.12 14.17
C TRP A 446 -10.25 -2.89 15.45
N TRP A 447 -10.61 -1.64 15.74
CA TRP A 447 -11.37 -1.25 16.93
C TRP A 447 -12.87 -1.12 16.66
N GLU A 448 -13.35 -1.62 15.52
CA GLU A 448 -14.76 -1.53 15.14
C GLU A 448 -15.71 -2.17 16.16
N GLY A 449 -16.85 -1.50 16.37
CA GLY A 449 -17.88 -1.87 17.35
C GLY A 449 -17.60 -1.35 18.76
N LEU A 450 -16.49 -0.63 18.98
CA LEU A 450 -16.18 0.07 20.22
C LEU A 450 -16.46 1.56 20.07
N GLU A 451 -17.29 2.09 20.97
CA GLU A 451 -17.61 3.52 21.03
C GLU A 451 -16.54 4.26 21.85
N ASN A 452 -16.24 5.50 21.46
CA ASN A 452 -15.31 6.39 22.15
C ASN A 452 -13.89 5.85 22.33
N VAL A 453 -13.39 5.02 21.41
CA VAL A 453 -12.00 4.55 21.38
C VAL A 453 -11.20 5.39 20.39
N TYR A 454 -10.12 6.01 20.86
CA TYR A 454 -9.29 6.93 20.07
C TYR A 454 -7.81 6.55 20.14
N GLU A 455 -7.16 6.58 18.99
CA GLU A 455 -5.72 6.44 18.86
C GLU A 455 -5.04 7.80 19.12
N VAL A 456 -3.97 7.77 19.91
CA VAL A 456 -3.06 8.90 20.16
C VAL A 456 -1.77 8.65 19.39
N ALA A 457 -1.46 9.52 18.42
CA ALA A 457 -0.15 9.55 17.77
C ALA A 457 0.62 10.80 18.19
N ILE A 458 1.95 10.70 18.22
CA ILE A 458 2.84 11.81 18.52
C ILE A 458 4.07 11.73 17.61
N GLU A 459 4.46 12.89 17.07
CA GLU A 459 5.79 13.09 16.50
C GLU A 459 6.44 14.35 17.07
N VAL A 460 7.75 14.29 17.27
CA VAL A 460 8.59 15.46 17.58
C VAL A 460 9.80 15.41 16.68
N SER A 461 10.11 16.57 16.08
CA SER A 461 11.29 16.77 15.24
C SER A 461 12.54 16.29 15.94
N SER A 462 13.40 15.56 15.22
CA SER A 462 14.71 15.13 15.73
C SER A 462 15.57 16.29 16.27
N ASN A 463 15.41 17.51 15.74
CA ASN A 463 16.12 18.71 16.21
C ASN A 463 15.62 19.22 17.57
N TRP A 464 14.46 18.76 18.04
CA TRP A 464 13.79 19.20 19.27
C TRP A 464 13.62 18.09 20.30
N ARG A 465 14.12 16.88 20.01
CA ARG A 465 14.11 15.76 20.95
C ARG A 465 15.03 16.03 22.14
N GLY A 466 14.69 15.44 23.30
CA GLY A 466 15.42 15.67 24.55
C GLY A 466 15.10 16.98 25.28
N LEU A 467 14.31 17.87 24.67
CA LEU A 467 13.95 19.18 25.27
C LEU A 467 12.61 19.18 26.02
N GLY A 468 12.01 18.01 26.25
CA GLY A 468 10.72 17.88 26.94
C GLY A 468 9.49 18.22 26.10
N VAL A 469 9.66 18.53 24.81
CA VAL A 469 8.57 18.90 23.89
C VAL A 469 7.48 17.83 23.85
N ALA A 470 7.85 16.56 23.68
CA ALA A 470 6.91 15.44 23.63
C ALA A 470 6.00 15.38 24.87
N SER A 471 6.59 15.49 26.06
CA SER A 471 5.86 15.43 27.33
C SER A 471 4.90 16.61 27.48
N GLN A 472 5.34 17.82 27.14
CA GLN A 472 4.53 19.02 27.27
C GLN A 472 3.41 19.08 26.24
N LEU A 473 3.68 18.67 24.99
CA LEU A 473 2.69 18.64 23.92
C LEU A 473 1.61 17.57 24.18
N LEU A 474 2.00 16.34 24.58
CA LEU A 474 1.03 15.31 24.98
C LEU A 474 0.20 15.76 26.18
N SER A 475 0.84 16.30 27.22
CA SER A 475 0.13 16.79 28.39
C SER A 475 -0.89 17.86 28.01
N PHE A 476 -0.51 18.79 27.12
CA PHE A 476 -1.39 19.85 26.65
C PHE A 476 -2.57 19.32 25.83
N ALA A 477 -2.31 18.41 24.89
CA ALA A 477 -3.34 17.80 24.05
C ALA A 477 -4.35 16.98 24.86
N LEU A 478 -3.90 16.33 25.93
CA LEU A 478 -4.69 15.39 26.73
C LEU A 478 -5.29 15.98 28.02
N GLU A 479 -5.18 17.30 28.24
CA GLU A 479 -5.69 18.00 29.44
C GLU A 479 -7.21 18.31 29.37
N LEU A 480 -7.90 17.87 28.32
CA LEU A 480 -9.32 18.17 28.12
C LEU A 480 -10.19 17.26 28.98
N ASP A 481 -11.09 17.84 29.77
CA ASP A 481 -12.01 17.08 30.63
C ASP A 481 -12.85 16.07 29.83
N ALA A 482 -13.29 16.43 28.61
CA ALA A 482 -14.08 15.56 27.75
C ALA A 482 -13.39 14.23 27.38
N LEU A 483 -12.07 14.12 27.50
CA LEU A 483 -11.33 12.88 27.24
C LEU A 483 -11.56 11.82 28.34
N GLU A 484 -12.07 12.22 29.51
CA GLU A 484 -12.45 11.28 30.57
C GLU A 484 -13.68 10.42 30.22
N ASP A 485 -14.41 10.76 29.14
CA ASP A 485 -15.50 9.95 28.57
C ASP A 485 -14.99 8.98 27.48
N MET A 486 -13.68 8.91 27.26
CA MET A 486 -13.05 8.18 26.15
C MET A 486 -12.04 7.13 26.63
N ILE A 487 -11.80 6.14 25.77
CA ILE A 487 -10.68 5.21 25.86
C ILE A 487 -9.63 5.70 24.87
N LEU A 488 -8.46 6.09 25.39
CA LEU A 488 -7.33 6.48 24.56
C LEU A 488 -6.34 5.33 24.49
N PHE A 489 -5.82 5.02 23.31
CA PHE A 489 -4.73 4.06 23.16
C PHE A 489 -3.62 4.61 22.29
N ALA A 490 -2.41 4.10 22.45
CA ALA A 490 -1.25 4.44 21.64
C ALA A 490 -0.45 3.17 21.35
N LEU A 491 -0.02 3.02 20.09
CA LEU A 491 0.83 1.93 19.66
C LEU A 491 2.28 2.43 19.53
N GLY A 492 3.16 1.88 20.37
CA GLY A 492 4.59 2.09 20.27
C GLY A 492 5.21 0.98 19.43
N LEU A 493 5.45 1.26 18.15
CA LEU A 493 6.02 0.31 17.19
C LEU A 493 7.51 0.62 16.98
N SER A 494 8.37 -0.36 17.25
CA SER A 494 9.82 -0.20 17.29
C SER A 494 10.46 0.22 15.97
N TRP A 495 9.83 -0.12 14.85
CA TRP A 495 10.28 0.27 13.50
C TRP A 495 10.00 1.75 13.16
N HIS A 496 9.22 2.48 13.97
CA HIS A 496 9.03 3.93 13.84
C HIS A 496 9.99 4.73 14.75
N TRP A 497 10.82 4.07 15.55
CA TRP A 497 11.63 4.73 16.57
C TRP A 497 12.99 5.18 16.05
N ASP A 498 13.36 6.41 16.38
CA ASP A 498 14.69 6.95 16.13
C ASP A 498 15.69 6.48 17.20
N THR A 499 16.06 5.21 17.08
CA THR A 499 17.02 4.57 17.98
C THR A 499 18.44 5.15 17.81
N GLU A 500 18.84 5.47 16.58
CA GLU A 500 20.15 6.05 16.28
C GLU A 500 20.29 7.49 16.79
N GLY A 501 19.34 8.38 16.47
CA GLY A 501 19.40 9.78 16.85
C GLY A 501 19.35 10.01 18.36
N LEU A 502 18.71 9.10 19.11
CA LEU A 502 18.71 9.13 20.58
C LEU A 502 19.83 8.28 21.22
N GLY A 503 20.56 7.48 20.44
CA GLY A 503 21.54 6.53 20.96
C GLY A 503 20.94 5.48 21.91
N LEU A 504 19.68 5.11 21.70
CA LEU A 504 18.94 4.15 22.51
C LEU A 504 18.72 2.87 21.72
N ASN A 505 18.91 1.71 22.37
CA ASN A 505 18.37 0.47 21.80
C ASN A 505 16.84 0.43 21.94
N ILE A 506 16.21 -0.47 21.17
CA ILE A 506 14.74 -0.61 21.13
C ILE A 506 14.12 -0.78 22.52
N TYR A 507 14.70 -1.56 23.43
CA TYR A 507 14.12 -1.77 24.76
C TYR A 507 14.21 -0.54 25.66
N ARG A 508 15.29 0.26 25.56
CA ARG A 508 15.38 1.53 26.29
C ARG A 508 14.42 2.58 25.73
N TYR A 509 14.22 2.57 24.40
CA TYR A 509 13.23 3.42 23.76
C TYR A 509 11.81 3.05 24.21
N ARG A 510 11.49 1.75 24.28
CA ARG A 510 10.23 1.23 24.84
C ARG A 510 9.98 1.77 26.26
N GLU A 511 10.96 1.66 27.15
CA GLU A 511 10.85 2.18 28.53
C GLU A 511 10.62 3.69 28.58
N MET A 512 11.26 4.46 27.68
CA MET A 512 11.03 5.89 27.56
C MET A 512 9.58 6.19 27.16
N ILE A 513 9.03 5.47 26.16
CA ILE A 513 7.64 5.63 25.72
C ILE A 513 6.66 5.29 26.84
N ILE A 514 6.87 4.17 27.55
CA ILE A 514 6.05 3.78 28.70
C ILE A 514 6.03 4.87 29.77
N ARG A 515 7.19 5.46 30.10
CA ARG A 515 7.27 6.55 31.09
C ARG A 515 6.58 7.82 30.61
N LEU A 516 6.75 8.18 29.35
CA LEU A 516 6.17 9.38 28.73
C LEU A 516 4.64 9.36 28.82
N PHE A 517 4.03 8.26 28.38
CA PHE A 517 2.58 8.09 28.42
C PHE A 517 2.07 7.74 29.83
N GLY A 518 2.85 6.99 30.62
CA GLY A 518 2.51 6.63 32.00
C GLY A 518 2.35 7.85 32.92
N ALA A 519 3.12 8.91 32.69
CA ALA A 519 2.94 10.19 33.39
C ALA A 519 1.56 10.83 33.15
N LEU A 520 0.86 10.42 32.09
CA LEU A 520 -0.46 10.90 31.69
C LEU A 520 -1.57 9.87 31.97
N GLY A 521 -1.28 8.84 32.77
CA GLY A 521 -2.26 7.83 33.21
C GLY A 521 -2.48 6.68 32.22
N PHE A 522 -1.64 6.54 31.20
CA PHE A 522 -1.66 5.34 30.35
C PHE A 522 -0.98 4.17 31.06
N VAL A 523 -1.49 2.98 30.80
CA VAL A 523 -0.96 1.72 31.32
C VAL A 523 -0.72 0.77 30.15
N GLU A 524 0.32 -0.04 30.25
CA GLU A 524 0.56 -1.12 29.31
C GLU A 524 -0.44 -2.26 29.49
N TYR A 525 -0.98 -2.74 28.39
CA TYR A 525 -1.86 -3.90 28.39
C TYR A 525 -1.25 -5.06 27.59
N PRO A 526 -1.27 -6.30 28.14
CA PRO A 526 -1.05 -7.50 27.34
C PRO A 526 -2.10 -7.58 26.24
N THR A 527 -1.69 -7.91 25.02
CA THR A 527 -2.61 -7.95 23.88
C THR A 527 -2.20 -8.98 22.84
N THR A 528 -3.19 -9.50 22.13
CA THR A 528 -3.06 -10.29 20.90
C THR A 528 -3.15 -9.40 19.64
N GLU A 529 -3.07 -8.08 19.81
CA GLU A 529 -2.96 -7.16 18.69
C GLU A 529 -1.74 -7.57 17.83
N PRO A 530 -1.92 -7.79 16.52
CA PRO A 530 -0.89 -8.32 15.65
C PRO A 530 0.42 -7.53 15.69
N ASN A 531 0.38 -6.20 15.57
CA ASN A 531 1.58 -5.37 15.57
C ASN A 531 2.37 -5.48 16.88
N ILE A 532 1.73 -5.56 18.04
CA ILE A 532 2.41 -5.76 19.32
C ILE A 532 3.02 -7.16 19.40
N SER A 533 2.26 -8.18 18.98
CA SER A 533 2.69 -9.58 19.07
C SER A 533 3.90 -9.90 18.18
N MET A 534 4.13 -9.08 17.15
CA MET A 534 5.18 -9.28 16.15
C MET A 534 6.59 -8.99 16.64
N GLU A 535 6.77 -8.08 17.61
CA GLU A 535 8.10 -7.70 18.11
C GLU A 535 8.00 -7.42 19.62
N PRO A 536 8.77 -8.16 20.46
CA PRO A 536 8.76 -7.96 21.91
C PRO A 536 9.02 -6.53 22.40
N ALA A 537 9.71 -5.70 21.61
CA ALA A 537 9.92 -4.30 21.95
C ALA A 537 8.67 -3.42 21.75
N ASN A 538 7.67 -3.86 20.97
CA ASN A 538 6.46 -3.10 20.75
C ASN A 538 5.60 -3.02 22.02
N VAL A 539 4.77 -1.98 22.11
CA VAL A 539 3.93 -1.74 23.29
C VAL A 539 2.58 -1.14 22.90
N LEU A 540 1.50 -1.65 23.50
CA LEU A 540 0.20 -0.99 23.49
C LEU A 540 -0.06 -0.37 24.86
N LEU A 541 -0.25 0.94 24.84
CA LEU A 541 -0.57 1.74 26.02
C LEU A 541 -2.01 2.22 25.90
N ALA A 542 -2.78 2.15 26.99
CA ALA A 542 -4.14 2.71 27.00
C ALA A 542 -4.46 3.42 28.30
N ARG A 543 -5.31 4.45 28.21
CA ARG A 543 -5.93 5.18 29.31
C ARG A 543 -7.44 5.09 29.15
N ILE A 544 -8.10 4.46 30.12
CA ILE A 544 -9.56 4.42 30.20
C ILE A 544 -10.01 5.59 31.08
N GLY A 545 -10.75 6.53 30.48
CA GLY A 545 -11.28 7.69 31.20
C GLY A 545 -12.23 7.29 32.33
N LYS A 546 -12.30 8.12 33.39
CA LYS A 546 -13.06 7.80 34.61
C LYS A 546 -14.57 7.75 34.41
N ARG A 547 -15.09 8.32 33.32
CA ARG A 547 -16.53 8.37 32.98
C ARG A 547 -16.91 7.40 31.87
N VAL A 548 -15.97 6.60 31.38
CA VAL A 548 -16.26 5.52 30.42
C VAL A 548 -17.16 4.46 31.06
N ASP A 549 -18.24 4.10 30.36
CA ASP A 549 -19.14 3.04 30.80
C ASP A 549 -18.41 1.69 30.96
N GLN A 550 -18.74 0.96 32.04
CA GLN A 550 -18.06 -0.31 32.36
C GLN A 550 -18.21 -1.37 31.26
N ARG A 551 -19.31 -1.38 30.50
CA ARG A 551 -19.49 -2.32 29.38
C ARG A 551 -18.59 -1.92 28.22
N ALA A 552 -18.43 -0.63 27.93
CA ALA A 552 -17.51 -0.15 26.90
C ALA A 552 -16.06 -0.51 27.25
N ALA A 553 -15.63 -0.25 28.49
CA ALA A 553 -14.31 -0.66 28.99
C ALA A 553 -14.13 -2.18 28.92
N GLY A 554 -15.13 -2.97 29.33
CA GLY A 554 -15.08 -4.44 29.23
C GLY A 554 -14.94 -4.94 27.80
N ARG A 555 -15.66 -4.35 26.83
CA ARG A 555 -15.53 -4.70 25.40
C ARG A 555 -14.14 -4.38 24.86
N PHE A 556 -13.57 -3.24 25.23
CA PHE A 556 -12.19 -2.88 24.87
C PHE A 556 -11.17 -3.88 25.42
N LEU A 557 -11.25 -4.20 26.71
CA LEU A 557 -10.36 -5.19 27.33
C LEU A 557 -10.49 -6.58 26.69
N ASN A 558 -11.70 -6.99 26.32
CA ASN A 558 -11.91 -8.23 25.58
C ASN A 558 -11.30 -8.19 24.18
N ARG A 559 -11.36 -7.04 23.49
CA ARG A 559 -10.73 -6.85 22.16
C ARG A 559 -9.20 -6.94 22.24
N LEU A 560 -8.59 -6.46 23.32
CA LEU A 560 -7.15 -6.59 23.53
C LEU A 560 -6.69 -8.05 23.55
N LEU A 561 -7.52 -8.96 24.05
CA LEU A 561 -7.19 -10.38 24.17
C LEU A 561 -7.85 -11.25 23.09
N SER A 562 -8.68 -10.66 22.22
CA SER A 562 -9.26 -11.40 21.12
C SER A 562 -8.17 -11.60 20.08
N SER A 563 -7.90 -12.86 19.74
CA SER A 563 -7.23 -13.16 18.49
C SER A 563 -8.02 -12.48 17.37
N PRO A 564 -7.36 -11.95 16.32
CA PRO A 564 -8.08 -11.65 15.10
C PRO A 564 -8.92 -12.88 14.81
N ASN A 565 -10.24 -12.71 14.77
CA ASN A 565 -11.10 -13.73 14.21
C ASN A 565 -10.79 -13.75 12.71
N ILE A 566 -9.66 -14.36 12.35
CA ILE A 566 -9.52 -15.13 11.14
C ILE A 566 -10.33 -16.43 11.34
N SER A 567 -11.54 -16.30 11.88
CA SER A 567 -12.51 -17.36 12.10
C SER A 567 -13.73 -17.06 11.23
N GLY A 568 -13.42 -16.87 9.96
CA GLY A 568 -14.22 -17.29 8.82
C GLY A 568 -13.31 -17.92 7.75
N LEU A 569 -12.11 -18.38 8.15
CA LEU A 569 -11.08 -18.98 7.29
C LEU A 569 -11.46 -20.38 6.82
#